data_AF-A0A358QVU0-F1
#
_entry.id   AF-A0A358QVU0-F1
#
_cell.length_a   1.000
_cell.length_b   1.000
_cell.length_c   1.000
_cell.angle_alpha   90.00
_cell.angle_beta   90.00
_cell.angle_gamma   90.00
#
_symmetry.space_group_name_H-M   'P 1'
#
loop_
_entity.id
_entity.type
_entity.pdbx_description
1 polymer ?
#
loop_
_entity_poly.entity_id
_entity_poly.type
_entity_poly.pdbx_seq_one_letter_code
_entity_poly.pdbx_strand_id
1 'polypeptide(L)'
;MKVSKENTMTCGGSCKDTCCHYSKFCSGCNDNCRAAFCHYGHCSSCDYLCSRRSGAETLFNTLGGPEFPYLRISPTTWPGEVPPILPAVATRFGDMPAPGSLPWVVINAARMVISRNFKAGGLRRKSGNIREFARVHPDTRIAMHMYIPDPPLEAFWRTRRDIYPSLREFDLVIAPNFSVYEDSPRLEHLINIKRSTLVYVEMLQNGIRAVPDVSWATYDDLDRWADYINRYSIPVISTSIQTVHQNASNYWRKYLNGVQYLARKIPRETVIILAGAGSIGKIKTIRIEIRQQLVFLTTQPFLLARKGRLINRQLAVGPRNYDRLFLENLEAFRKEIL
;
A
#
# COMPACT_ATOMS: atom_id res chain seq x y z
N MET A 1 21.87 -22.81 9.85
CA MET A 1 23.18 -22.83 9.16
C MET A 1 23.65 -21.41 8.98
N LYS A 2 24.82 -21.05 9.51
CA LYS A 2 25.49 -19.77 9.25
C LYS A 2 25.94 -19.79 7.79
N VAL A 3 25.35 -18.96 6.95
CA VAL A 3 25.84 -18.71 5.59
C VAL A 3 27.08 -17.85 5.72
N SER A 4 28.20 -18.34 5.18
CA SER A 4 29.49 -17.66 5.07
C SER A 4 29.34 -16.33 4.33
N LYS A 5 30.05 -15.30 4.81
CA LYS A 5 30.27 -14.03 4.10
C LYS A 5 31.19 -14.28 2.89
N GLU A 6 30.67 -14.89 1.84
CA GLU A 6 31.31 -14.80 0.52
C GLU A 6 30.98 -13.44 -0.09
N ASN A 7 32.00 -12.79 -0.65
CA ASN A 7 32.00 -11.45 -1.22
C ASN A 7 30.70 -11.09 -1.98
N THR A 8 29.77 -10.40 -1.31
CA THR A 8 28.66 -9.68 -1.98
C THR A 8 29.23 -8.44 -2.65
N MET A 9 29.81 -8.60 -3.84
CA MET A 9 30.12 -7.47 -4.71
C MET A 9 28.81 -6.86 -5.22
N THR A 10 28.55 -5.60 -4.88
CA THR A 10 27.36 -4.86 -5.33
C THR A 10 27.43 -4.62 -6.84
N CYS A 11 26.47 -5.14 -7.60
CA CYS A 11 26.28 -4.77 -9.00
C CYS A 11 25.40 -3.49 -9.09
N GLY A 12 25.70 -2.58 -10.03
CA GLY A 12 24.77 -1.51 -10.40
C GLY A 12 24.89 -0.17 -9.65
N GLY A 13 26.03 0.12 -9.01
CA GLY A 13 26.26 1.43 -8.35
C GLY A 13 26.30 2.64 -9.30
N SER A 14 26.29 2.43 -10.62
CA SER A 14 26.21 3.48 -11.63
C SER A 14 24.88 3.40 -12.38
N CYS A 15 24.12 4.49 -12.38
CA CYS A 15 22.84 4.58 -13.09
C CYS A 15 22.98 4.42 -14.61
N LYS A 16 24.18 4.65 -15.17
CA LYS A 16 24.48 4.36 -16.58
C LYS A 16 24.38 2.87 -16.90
N ASP A 17 24.67 2.01 -15.93
CA ASP A 17 24.70 0.55 -16.13
C ASP A 17 23.34 -0.12 -15.92
N THR A 18 22.44 0.51 -15.17
CA THR A 18 21.16 -0.07 -14.75
C THR A 18 19.96 0.49 -15.52
N CYS A 19 20.16 1.59 -16.26
CA CYS A 19 19.07 2.39 -16.84
C CYS A 19 19.46 3.08 -18.17
N CYS A 20 20.56 2.70 -18.83
CA CYS A 20 21.08 3.35 -20.05
C CYS A 20 20.04 3.66 -21.13
N HIS A 21 19.01 2.81 -21.28
CA HIS A 21 18.00 2.92 -22.33
C HIS A 21 16.84 3.88 -22.00
N TYR A 22 16.70 4.36 -20.76
CA TYR A 22 15.56 5.18 -20.31
C TYR A 22 15.99 6.52 -19.68
N SER A 23 17.06 7.13 -20.17
CA SER A 23 17.75 8.28 -19.56
C SER A 23 16.84 9.38 -18.99
N LYS A 24 15.71 9.70 -19.65
CA LYS A 24 14.71 10.68 -19.19
C LYS A 24 13.95 10.30 -17.90
N PHE A 25 13.88 9.01 -17.56
CA PHE A 25 13.19 8.47 -16.39
C PHE A 25 14.16 7.94 -15.31
N CYS A 26 15.46 8.03 -15.59
CA CYS A 26 16.54 7.61 -14.69
C CYS A 26 17.11 8.76 -13.86
N SER A 27 16.60 9.97 -14.02
CA SER A 27 16.95 11.11 -13.19
C SER A 27 16.58 10.83 -11.71
N GLY A 28 17.44 11.29 -10.81
CA GLY A 28 17.30 11.04 -9.37
C GLY A 28 17.72 9.65 -8.88
N CYS A 29 18.23 8.77 -9.75
CA CYS A 29 18.90 7.54 -9.34
C CYS A 29 20.12 7.88 -8.47
N ASN A 30 20.17 7.35 -7.25
CA ASN A 30 21.19 7.65 -6.26
C ASN A 30 22.17 6.47 -6.10
N ASP A 31 23.27 6.72 -5.40
CA ASP A 31 24.26 5.68 -5.07
C ASP A 31 23.67 4.51 -4.27
N ASN A 32 22.43 4.61 -3.78
CA ASN A 32 21.77 3.57 -3.03
C ASN A 32 21.05 2.55 -3.90
N CYS A 33 20.89 2.74 -5.22
CA CYS A 33 20.36 1.74 -6.18
C CYS A 33 21.33 0.55 -6.36
N ARG A 34 21.85 0.02 -5.25
CA ARG A 34 22.80 -1.06 -5.17
C ARG A 34 21.96 -2.31 -5.12
N ALA A 35 22.01 -3.12 -6.17
CA ALA A 35 21.40 -4.44 -6.17
C ALA A 35 22.10 -5.31 -5.11
N ALA A 36 21.77 -5.11 -3.83
CA ALA A 36 22.60 -5.48 -2.68
C ALA A 36 22.77 -7.00 -2.52
N PHE A 37 21.85 -7.74 -3.14
CA PHE A 37 21.81 -9.20 -3.19
C PHE A 37 22.03 -9.75 -4.60
N CYS A 38 22.52 -8.93 -5.54
CA CYS A 38 22.84 -9.39 -6.89
C CYS A 38 24.18 -10.14 -6.89
N HIS A 39 24.16 -11.37 -7.41
CA HIS A 39 25.36 -12.14 -7.68
C HIS A 39 25.89 -11.79 -9.09
N TYR A 40 27.02 -11.10 -9.16
CA TYR A 40 27.66 -10.72 -10.42
C TYR A 40 27.91 -11.95 -11.30
N GLY A 41 27.62 -11.85 -12.61
CA GLY A 41 27.77 -12.97 -13.56
C GLY A 41 26.54 -13.87 -13.71
N HIS A 42 25.54 -13.78 -12.83
CA HIS A 42 24.31 -14.60 -12.89
C HIS A 42 23.05 -13.77 -13.19
N CYS A 43 23.11 -12.90 -14.20
CA CYS A 43 22.04 -11.95 -14.51
C CYS A 43 20.74 -12.61 -15.00
N SER A 44 20.80 -13.79 -15.60
CA SER A 44 19.62 -14.52 -16.10
C SER A 44 18.73 -15.09 -14.98
N SER A 45 19.29 -15.35 -13.81
CA SER A 45 18.59 -15.88 -12.62
C SER A 45 18.54 -14.88 -11.47
N CYS A 46 18.89 -13.62 -11.70
CA CYS A 46 18.84 -12.58 -10.66
C CYS A 46 17.39 -12.22 -10.33
N ASP A 47 17.09 -12.07 -9.04
CA ASP A 47 15.76 -11.67 -8.58
C ASP A 47 15.41 -10.24 -9.01
N TYR A 48 16.42 -9.35 -9.07
CA TYR A 48 16.23 -7.97 -9.51
C TYR A 48 15.88 -7.86 -11.00
N LEU A 49 15.10 -6.83 -11.35
CA LEU A 49 14.75 -6.46 -12.72
C LEU A 49 15.56 -5.21 -13.15
N CYS A 50 16.80 -5.41 -13.60
CA CYS A 50 17.65 -4.34 -14.15
C CYS A 50 17.91 -4.52 -15.65
N SER A 51 18.45 -3.50 -16.33
CA SER A 51 18.77 -3.54 -17.77
C SER A 51 19.69 -4.69 -18.18
N ARG A 52 20.53 -5.21 -17.27
CA ARG A 52 21.41 -6.37 -17.53
C ARG A 52 20.70 -7.71 -17.49
N ARG A 53 19.48 -7.79 -16.92
CA ARG A 53 18.70 -9.03 -16.87
C ARG A 53 18.02 -9.25 -18.21
N SER A 54 18.27 -10.42 -18.80
CA SER A 54 17.64 -10.82 -20.06
C SER A 54 16.12 -10.73 -19.95
N GLY A 55 15.50 -10.05 -20.93
CA GLY A 55 14.05 -9.87 -21.01
C GLY A 55 13.45 -8.77 -20.12
N ALA A 56 14.23 -8.11 -19.25
CA ALA A 56 13.69 -7.04 -18.38
C ALA A 56 13.17 -5.84 -19.19
N GLU A 57 13.87 -5.45 -20.26
CA GLU A 57 13.42 -4.37 -21.14
C GLU A 57 12.23 -4.78 -22.00
N THR A 58 12.23 -6.00 -22.53
CA THR A 58 11.08 -6.55 -23.25
C THR A 58 9.84 -6.55 -22.34
N LEU A 59 9.98 -7.00 -21.09
CA LEU A 59 8.92 -6.93 -20.09
C LEU A 59 8.42 -5.48 -19.93
N PHE A 60 9.32 -4.53 -19.71
CA PHE A 60 8.91 -3.14 -19.52
C PHE A 60 8.20 -2.54 -20.75
N ASN A 61 8.68 -2.87 -21.96
CA ASN A 61 8.05 -2.46 -23.21
C ASN A 61 6.67 -3.11 -23.41
N THR A 62 6.50 -4.39 -23.07
CA THR A 62 5.18 -5.05 -23.11
C THR A 62 4.18 -4.47 -22.13
N LEU A 63 4.64 -3.85 -21.04
CA LEU A 63 3.78 -3.08 -20.14
C LEU A 63 3.40 -1.70 -20.72
N GLY A 64 3.95 -1.31 -21.87
CA GLY A 64 3.76 0.00 -22.49
C GLY A 64 4.74 1.06 -22.02
N GLY A 65 5.91 0.65 -21.50
CA GLY A 65 7.01 1.53 -21.15
C GLY A 65 6.78 2.37 -19.89
N PRO A 66 7.56 3.46 -19.71
CA PRO A 66 7.61 4.23 -18.47
C PRO A 66 6.41 5.13 -18.22
N GLU A 67 5.64 5.49 -19.24
CA GLU A 67 4.50 6.40 -19.05
C GLU A 67 3.40 5.75 -18.22
N PHE A 68 2.71 6.53 -17.39
CA PHE A 68 1.52 6.03 -16.69
C PHE A 68 0.40 5.76 -17.71
N PRO A 69 -0.38 4.68 -17.52
CA PRO A 69 -1.48 4.36 -18.43
C PRO A 69 -2.52 5.48 -18.47
N TYR A 70 -3.17 5.70 -19.62
CA TYR A 70 -4.26 6.67 -19.71
C TYR A 70 -5.47 6.23 -18.89
N LEU A 71 -6.04 7.17 -18.14
CA LEU A 71 -7.26 6.93 -17.40
C LEU A 71 -8.48 7.27 -18.26
N ARG A 72 -9.20 6.23 -18.69
CA ARG A 72 -10.41 6.35 -19.55
C ARG A 72 -11.72 6.34 -18.77
N ILE A 73 -11.65 6.03 -17.47
CA ILE A 73 -12.80 5.93 -16.56
C ILE A 73 -12.60 6.98 -15.48
N SER A 74 -13.66 7.67 -15.09
CA SER A 74 -13.58 8.67 -14.02
C SER A 74 -12.99 8.04 -12.75
N PRO A 75 -12.07 8.74 -12.05
CA PRO A 75 -11.53 8.27 -10.79
C PRO A 75 -12.63 8.03 -9.74
N THR A 76 -12.40 7.08 -8.84
CA THR A 76 -13.26 6.87 -7.68
C THR A 76 -13.31 8.10 -6.79
N THR A 77 -14.51 8.59 -6.50
CA THR A 77 -14.73 9.58 -5.44
C THR A 77 -14.86 8.89 -4.09
N TRP A 78 -14.54 9.61 -3.00
CA TRP A 78 -14.79 9.07 -1.67
C TRP A 78 -16.29 8.80 -1.48
N PRO A 79 -16.69 7.62 -0.99
CA PRO A 79 -18.09 7.34 -0.80
C PRO A 79 -18.51 7.97 0.54
N GLY A 80 -19.40 8.96 0.49
CA GLY A 80 -19.97 9.62 1.68
C GLY A 80 -18.98 10.54 2.41
N GLU A 81 -19.13 10.66 3.73
CA GLU A 81 -18.23 11.45 4.56
C GLU A 81 -16.85 10.80 4.69
N VAL A 82 -15.80 11.63 4.62
CA VAL A 82 -14.41 11.22 4.76
C VAL A 82 -14.08 11.07 6.25
N PRO A 83 -13.86 9.84 6.76
CA PRO A 83 -13.54 9.64 8.17
C PRO A 83 -12.08 10.05 8.45
N PRO A 84 -11.75 10.47 9.68
CA PRO A 84 -10.35 10.74 10.05
C PRO A 84 -9.49 9.46 10.10
N ILE A 85 -10.13 8.29 10.22
CA ILE A 85 -9.47 7.01 10.42
C ILE A 85 -10.17 5.89 9.65
N LEU A 86 -9.34 5.02 9.09
CA LEU A 86 -9.72 3.74 8.52
C LEU A 86 -9.13 2.62 9.39
N PRO A 87 -9.93 1.98 10.28
CA PRO A 87 -9.42 0.93 11.15
C PRO A 87 -9.25 -0.39 10.38
N ALA A 88 -8.02 -0.86 10.29
CA ALA A 88 -7.69 -2.12 9.63
C ALA A 88 -7.70 -3.30 10.60
N VAL A 89 -8.29 -4.42 10.18
CA VAL A 89 -8.41 -5.66 10.97
C VAL A 89 -7.77 -6.83 10.23
N ALA A 90 -7.11 -7.71 10.98
CA ALA A 90 -6.49 -8.91 10.44
C ALA A 90 -7.39 -10.15 10.55
N THR A 91 -8.49 -10.09 11.28
CA THR A 91 -9.45 -11.20 11.44
C THR A 91 -10.88 -10.70 11.38
N ARG A 92 -11.81 -11.57 10.97
CA ARG A 92 -13.26 -11.33 11.17
C ARG A 92 -13.58 -11.18 12.66
N PHE A 93 -14.72 -10.55 12.95
CA PHE A 93 -15.21 -10.39 14.31
C PHE A 93 -15.86 -11.69 14.83
N GLY A 94 -15.62 -12.00 16.10
CA GLY A 94 -16.32 -13.00 16.91
C GLY A 94 -17.71 -12.55 17.31
N ASP A 95 -17.90 -11.27 17.59
CA ASP A 95 -19.20 -10.64 17.84
C ASP A 95 -19.42 -9.49 16.85
N MET A 96 -20.61 -9.39 16.27
CA MET A 96 -20.91 -8.31 15.33
C MET A 96 -20.94 -6.97 16.09
N PRO A 97 -20.16 -5.96 15.68
CA PRO A 97 -20.23 -4.63 16.27
C PRO A 97 -21.64 -4.04 16.20
N ALA A 98 -22.04 -3.30 17.23
CA ALA A 98 -23.33 -2.63 17.26
C ALA A 98 -23.47 -1.63 16.08
N PRO A 99 -24.69 -1.39 15.56
CA PRO A 99 -24.93 -0.40 14.52
C PRO A 99 -24.29 0.96 14.87
N GLY A 100 -23.66 1.61 13.89
CA GLY A 100 -23.00 2.92 14.08
C GLY A 100 -21.64 2.90 14.80
N SER A 101 -21.31 1.85 15.58
CA SER A 101 -20.03 1.79 16.32
C SER A 101 -18.80 1.69 15.42
N LEU A 102 -18.97 1.11 14.22
CA LEU A 102 -17.90 0.89 13.25
C LEU A 102 -18.38 1.31 11.84
N PRO A 103 -18.36 2.61 11.49
CA PRO A 103 -18.82 3.10 10.18
C PRO A 103 -17.95 2.59 9.01
N TRP A 104 -16.67 2.36 9.28
CA TRP A 104 -15.68 1.86 8.33
C TRP A 104 -14.85 0.76 8.97
N VAL A 105 -14.53 -0.27 8.18
CA VAL A 105 -13.49 -1.26 8.50
C VAL A 105 -12.67 -1.56 7.26
N VAL A 106 -11.36 -1.79 7.43
CA VAL A 106 -10.48 -2.15 6.33
C VAL A 106 -9.96 -3.58 6.50
N ILE A 107 -10.06 -4.36 5.44
CA ILE A 107 -9.58 -5.74 5.39
C ILE A 107 -8.25 -5.76 4.64
N ASN A 108 -7.27 -6.46 5.22
CA ASN A 108 -6.02 -6.74 4.52
C ASN A 108 -6.22 -7.87 3.50
N ALA A 109 -5.86 -7.61 2.24
CA ALA A 109 -6.04 -8.53 1.12
C ALA A 109 -5.29 -9.86 1.25
N ALA A 110 -4.31 -9.98 2.17
CA ALA A 110 -3.59 -11.23 2.43
C ALA A 110 -4.55 -12.40 2.68
N ARG A 111 -5.73 -12.15 3.28
CA ARG A 111 -6.74 -13.19 3.52
C ARG A 111 -7.48 -13.66 2.26
N MET A 112 -7.44 -12.89 1.19
CA MET A 112 -8.10 -13.17 -0.10
C MET A 112 -7.11 -13.74 -1.12
N VAL A 113 -5.87 -13.25 -1.08
CA VAL A 113 -4.84 -13.56 -2.09
C VAL A 113 -4.01 -14.79 -1.70
N ILE A 114 -3.84 -15.07 -0.41
CA ILE A 114 -3.00 -16.17 0.09
C ILE A 114 -3.85 -17.43 0.26
N SER A 115 -4.14 -18.13 -0.84
CA SER A 115 -4.40 -19.56 -0.74
C SER A 115 -3.06 -20.30 -0.58
N ARG A 116 -3.04 -21.44 0.14
CA ARG A 116 -1.83 -22.25 0.42
C ARG A 116 -1.02 -22.66 -0.84
N ASN A 117 -1.54 -22.46 -2.05
CA ASN A 117 -0.92 -22.86 -3.31
C ASN A 117 -0.64 -21.69 -4.27
N PHE A 118 -0.66 -20.43 -3.80
CA PHE A 118 -0.51 -19.22 -4.66
C PHE A 118 -1.49 -19.14 -5.84
N LYS A 119 -2.54 -19.97 -5.85
CA LYS A 119 -3.70 -19.81 -6.75
C LYS A 119 -4.66 -18.85 -6.07
N ALA A 120 -4.94 -17.72 -6.70
CA ALA A 120 -6.00 -16.83 -6.25
C ALA A 120 -7.30 -17.62 -6.10
N GLY A 121 -7.78 -17.77 -4.86
CA GLY A 121 -8.98 -18.54 -4.55
C GLY A 121 -10.21 -17.68 -4.30
N GLY A 122 -10.13 -16.37 -4.57
CA GLY A 122 -11.10 -15.40 -4.05
C GLY A 122 -11.12 -15.39 -2.51
N LEU A 123 -12.08 -14.66 -1.93
CA LEU A 123 -12.37 -14.79 -0.49
C LEU A 123 -12.70 -16.24 -0.18
N ARG A 124 -11.95 -16.88 0.73
CA ARG A 124 -12.31 -18.19 1.29
C ARG A 124 -13.57 -18.05 2.15
N ARG A 125 -14.74 -18.02 1.52
CA ARG A 125 -16.05 -18.02 2.17
C ARG A 125 -16.93 -19.08 1.52
N LYS A 126 -17.72 -19.79 2.33
CA LYS A 126 -18.63 -20.85 1.86
C LYS A 126 -19.85 -20.28 1.12
N SER A 127 -20.28 -19.08 1.49
CA SER A 127 -21.39 -18.31 0.92
C SER A 127 -21.36 -16.88 1.49
N GLY A 128 -22.24 -16.00 1.01
CA GLY A 128 -22.44 -14.66 1.56
C GLY A 128 -21.57 -13.57 0.95
N ASN A 129 -21.95 -12.30 1.18
CA ASN A 129 -21.18 -11.15 0.74
C ASN A 129 -20.02 -10.81 1.71
N ILE A 130 -19.23 -9.79 1.38
CA ILE A 130 -18.07 -9.40 2.20
C ILE A 130 -18.42 -8.95 3.63
N ARG A 131 -19.62 -8.40 3.85
CA ARG A 131 -20.09 -7.94 5.17
C ARG A 131 -20.43 -9.12 6.08
N GLU A 132 -21.10 -10.13 5.54
CA GLU A 132 -21.34 -11.39 6.25
C GLU A 132 -20.03 -12.08 6.63
N PHE A 133 -19.06 -12.12 5.71
CA PHE A 133 -17.73 -12.66 5.99
C PHE A 133 -17.01 -11.91 7.11
N ALA A 134 -17.06 -10.57 7.09
CA ALA A 134 -16.44 -9.72 8.10
C ALA A 134 -17.19 -9.76 9.44
N ARG A 135 -18.47 -10.14 9.44
CA ARG A 135 -19.42 -10.08 10.56
C ARG A 135 -19.59 -8.67 11.10
N VAL A 136 -19.96 -7.74 10.20
CA VAL A 136 -20.26 -6.34 10.51
C VAL A 136 -21.68 -5.98 10.09
N HIS A 137 -22.19 -4.86 10.61
CA HIS A 137 -23.51 -4.34 10.26
C HIS A 137 -23.60 -4.01 8.76
N PRO A 138 -24.78 -4.15 8.10
CA PRO A 138 -24.96 -3.78 6.69
C PRO A 138 -24.51 -2.37 6.33
N ASP A 139 -24.68 -1.42 7.26
CA ASP A 139 -24.31 -0.02 7.08
C ASP A 139 -22.79 0.25 7.25
N THR A 140 -22.03 -0.71 7.77
CA THR A 140 -20.57 -0.60 7.86
C THR A 140 -19.98 -0.68 6.47
N ARG A 141 -19.27 0.38 6.06
CA ARG A 141 -18.50 0.41 4.82
C ARG A 141 -17.23 -0.43 4.97
N ILE A 142 -16.89 -1.19 3.94
CA ILE A 142 -15.73 -2.07 3.97
C ILE A 142 -14.74 -1.65 2.90
N ALA A 143 -13.55 -1.21 3.31
CA ALA A 143 -12.44 -1.00 2.39
C ALA A 143 -11.50 -2.21 2.38
N MET A 144 -10.66 -2.29 1.34
CA MET A 144 -9.56 -3.25 1.28
C MET A 144 -8.25 -2.53 1.02
N HIS A 145 -7.17 -3.03 1.62
CA HIS A 145 -5.81 -2.62 1.27
C HIS A 145 -4.94 -3.83 0.90
N MET A 146 -3.98 -3.63 0.00
CA MET A 146 -3.06 -4.66 -0.49
C MET A 146 -1.62 -4.48 -0.01
N TYR A 147 -1.41 -3.82 1.13
CA TYR A 147 -0.11 -3.85 1.83
C TYR A 147 0.16 -5.25 2.39
N ILE A 148 0.71 -6.11 1.54
CA ILE A 148 1.03 -7.52 1.78
C ILE A 148 2.45 -7.81 1.29
N PRO A 149 3.10 -8.90 1.73
CA PRO A 149 4.42 -9.27 1.24
C PRO A 149 4.45 -9.51 -0.28
N ASP A 150 5.65 -9.44 -0.88
CA ASP A 150 5.84 -9.54 -2.33
C ASP A 150 5.37 -10.87 -2.95
N PRO A 151 5.62 -12.07 -2.37
CA PRO A 151 5.20 -13.31 -3.02
C PRO A 151 3.67 -13.41 -3.24
N PRO A 152 2.81 -13.04 -2.27
CA PRO A 152 1.38 -12.84 -2.52
C PRO A 152 1.04 -11.79 -3.58
N LEU A 153 1.74 -10.65 -3.65
CA LEU A 153 1.52 -9.64 -4.70
C LEU A 153 1.85 -10.18 -6.09
N GLU A 154 2.91 -10.97 -6.23
CA GLU A 154 3.26 -11.62 -7.50
C GLU A 154 2.22 -12.67 -7.92
N ALA A 155 1.65 -13.40 -6.95
CA ALA A 155 0.51 -14.28 -7.22
C ALA A 155 -0.72 -13.47 -7.67
N PHE A 156 -1.04 -12.37 -6.98
CA PHE A 156 -2.11 -11.46 -7.38
C PHE A 156 -1.87 -10.94 -8.80
N TRP A 157 -0.68 -10.44 -9.13
CA TRP A 157 -0.37 -9.92 -10.46
C TRP A 157 -0.73 -10.92 -11.56
N ARG A 158 -0.35 -12.19 -11.40
CA ARG A 158 -0.63 -13.26 -12.38
C ARG A 158 -2.12 -13.60 -12.52
N THR A 159 -2.92 -13.38 -11.49
CA THR A 159 -4.30 -13.90 -11.38
C THR A 159 -5.35 -12.82 -11.12
N ARG A 160 -4.96 -11.54 -11.16
CA ARG A 160 -5.77 -10.38 -10.75
C ARG A 160 -7.14 -10.31 -11.43
N ARG A 161 -7.21 -10.71 -12.70
CA ARG A 161 -8.45 -10.74 -13.49
C ARG A 161 -9.50 -11.65 -12.86
N ASP A 162 -9.08 -12.76 -12.26
CA ASP A 162 -9.96 -13.72 -11.59
C ASP A 162 -10.48 -13.18 -10.25
N ILE A 163 -9.72 -12.27 -9.61
CA ILE A 163 -10.07 -11.69 -8.31
C ILE A 163 -10.98 -10.46 -8.46
N TYR A 164 -10.89 -9.72 -9.56
CA TYR A 164 -11.64 -8.47 -9.76
C TYR A 164 -13.14 -8.54 -9.47
N PRO A 165 -13.89 -9.60 -9.85
CA PRO A 165 -15.30 -9.72 -9.47
C PRO A 165 -15.53 -9.66 -7.95
N SER A 166 -14.66 -10.29 -7.16
CA SER A 166 -14.75 -10.25 -5.68
C SER A 166 -14.40 -8.88 -5.11
N LEU A 167 -13.62 -8.07 -5.82
CA LEU A 167 -13.23 -6.73 -5.34
C LEU A 167 -14.35 -5.70 -5.47
N ARG A 168 -15.37 -5.95 -6.31
CA ARG A 168 -16.52 -5.06 -6.50
C ARG A 168 -17.41 -4.95 -5.26
N GLU A 169 -17.33 -5.93 -4.36
CA GLU A 169 -18.11 -5.94 -3.12
C GLU A 169 -17.62 -4.94 -2.08
N PHE A 170 -16.40 -4.42 -2.26
CA PHE A 170 -15.82 -3.45 -1.36
C PHE A 170 -16.30 -2.04 -1.67
N ASP A 171 -16.37 -1.23 -0.63
CA ASP A 171 -16.74 0.17 -0.74
C ASP A 171 -15.61 1.05 -1.27
N LEU A 172 -14.38 0.60 -1.07
CA LEU A 172 -13.18 1.23 -1.53
C LEU A 172 -12.07 0.18 -1.60
N VAL A 173 -11.28 0.17 -2.66
CA VAL A 173 -10.12 -0.71 -2.80
C VAL A 173 -8.88 0.13 -3.00
N ILE A 174 -7.93 0.07 -2.07
CA ILE A 174 -6.59 0.62 -2.29
C ILE A 174 -5.87 -0.36 -3.22
N ALA A 175 -5.55 0.11 -4.43
CA ALA A 175 -4.83 -0.66 -5.44
C ALA A 175 -3.48 -1.14 -4.88
N PRO A 176 -2.93 -2.26 -5.38
CA PRO A 176 -1.66 -2.75 -4.90
C PRO A 176 -0.54 -1.80 -5.28
N ASN A 177 0.43 -1.75 -4.39
CA ASN A 177 1.72 -1.16 -4.60
C ASN A 177 2.74 -2.30 -4.67
N PHE A 178 3.28 -2.53 -5.86
CA PHE A 178 4.41 -3.44 -6.03
C PHE A 178 5.64 -2.74 -5.45
N SER A 179 6.20 -3.32 -4.39
CA SER A 179 7.20 -2.70 -3.53
C SER A 179 8.30 -1.95 -4.29
N VAL A 180 8.55 -0.70 -3.88
CA VAL A 180 9.62 0.15 -4.42
C VAL A 180 10.66 0.31 -3.32
N TYR A 181 11.63 -0.60 -3.27
CA TYR A 181 12.71 -0.56 -2.28
C TYR A 181 13.81 0.40 -2.72
N GLU A 182 14.30 1.23 -1.81
CA GLU A 182 15.29 2.27 -2.12
C GLU A 182 16.59 1.70 -2.73
N ASP A 183 16.91 0.44 -2.43
CA ASP A 183 18.08 -0.26 -2.90
C ASP A 183 17.88 -1.08 -4.18
N SER A 184 16.64 -1.25 -4.65
CA SER A 184 16.38 -1.89 -5.95
C SER A 184 16.95 -1.06 -7.12
N PRO A 185 17.31 -1.69 -8.24
CA PRO A 185 17.68 -0.97 -9.46
C PRO A 185 16.55 -0.08 -9.99
N ARG A 186 16.93 1.03 -10.64
CA ARG A 186 15.94 2.01 -11.15
C ARG A 186 14.90 1.43 -12.10
N LEU A 187 15.28 0.51 -13.00
CA LEU A 187 14.34 -0.14 -13.91
C LEU A 187 13.26 -0.92 -13.15
N GLU A 188 13.61 -1.56 -12.03
CA GLU A 188 12.66 -2.28 -11.19
C GLU A 188 11.66 -1.33 -10.53
N HIS A 189 12.11 -0.17 -10.03
CA HIS A 189 11.20 0.87 -9.53
C HIS A 189 10.19 1.27 -10.60
N LEU A 190 10.66 1.54 -11.82
CA LEU A 190 9.81 1.95 -12.93
C LEU A 190 8.80 0.86 -13.31
N ILE A 191 9.24 -0.40 -13.39
CA ILE A 191 8.37 -1.55 -13.65
C ILE A 191 7.31 -1.68 -12.55
N ASN A 192 7.70 -1.58 -11.28
CA ASN A 192 6.79 -1.76 -10.16
C ASN A 192 5.76 -0.63 -10.06
N ILE A 193 6.17 0.63 -10.24
CA ILE A 193 5.23 1.77 -10.33
C ILE A 193 4.29 1.60 -11.54
N LYS A 194 4.81 1.15 -12.69
CA LYS A 194 4.00 0.87 -13.88
C LYS A 194 2.97 -0.24 -13.63
N ARG A 195 3.34 -1.32 -12.96
CA ARG A 195 2.42 -2.40 -12.57
C ARG A 195 1.34 -1.89 -11.63
N SER A 196 1.69 -1.08 -10.63
CA SER A 196 0.72 -0.49 -9.68
C SER A 196 -0.31 0.39 -10.39
N THR A 197 0.14 1.26 -11.31
CA THR A 197 -0.75 2.14 -12.09
C THR A 197 -1.60 1.38 -13.10
N LEU A 198 -1.07 0.34 -13.75
CA LEU A 198 -1.85 -0.54 -14.63
C LEU A 198 -2.96 -1.24 -13.87
N VAL A 199 -2.66 -1.83 -12.71
CA VAL A 199 -3.68 -2.50 -11.89
C VAL A 199 -4.75 -1.52 -11.45
N TYR A 200 -4.39 -0.30 -11.04
CA TYR A 200 -5.36 0.72 -10.68
C TYR A 200 -6.34 1.02 -11.84
N VAL A 201 -5.82 1.24 -13.05
CA VAL A 201 -6.66 1.51 -14.24
C VAL A 201 -7.52 0.29 -14.60
N GLU A 202 -6.93 -0.91 -14.58
CA GLU A 202 -7.66 -2.16 -14.82
C GLU A 202 -8.79 -2.35 -13.80
N MET A 203 -8.57 -2.01 -12.52
CA MET A 203 -9.60 -2.10 -11.48
C MET A 203 -10.78 -1.17 -11.77
N LEU A 204 -10.51 0.10 -12.11
CA LEU A 204 -11.57 1.05 -12.46
C LEU A 204 -12.37 0.60 -13.70
N GLN A 205 -11.68 0.12 -14.73
CA GLN A 205 -12.31 -0.45 -15.93
C GLN A 205 -13.20 -1.66 -15.62
N ASN A 206 -12.91 -2.38 -14.54
CA ASN A 206 -13.70 -3.51 -14.07
C ASN A 206 -14.79 -3.11 -13.05
N GLY A 207 -15.10 -1.81 -12.89
CA GLY A 207 -16.15 -1.31 -12.01
C GLY A 207 -15.80 -1.40 -10.52
N ILE A 208 -14.52 -1.53 -10.18
CA ILE A 208 -14.06 -1.52 -8.79
C ILE A 208 -13.83 -0.07 -8.37
N ARG A 209 -14.32 0.31 -7.19
CA ARG A 209 -14.07 1.62 -6.56
C ARG A 209 -12.64 1.71 -6.04
N ALA A 210 -11.68 1.79 -6.96
CA ALA A 210 -10.25 1.75 -6.66
C ALA A 210 -9.64 3.14 -6.42
N VAL A 211 -8.67 3.20 -5.51
CA VAL A 211 -7.81 4.35 -5.20
C VAL A 211 -6.37 3.97 -5.54
N PRO A 212 -5.61 4.82 -6.26
CA PRO A 212 -4.22 4.51 -6.56
C PRO A 212 -3.37 4.60 -5.28
N ASP A 213 -2.44 3.67 -5.11
CA ASP A 213 -1.42 3.76 -4.05
C ASP A 213 -0.13 4.34 -4.63
N VAL A 214 0.24 5.52 -4.15
CA VAL A 214 1.40 6.27 -4.61
C VAL A 214 2.66 5.72 -3.97
N SER A 215 3.56 5.22 -4.81
CA SER A 215 4.92 4.83 -4.47
C SER A 215 5.95 5.54 -5.34
N TRP A 216 7.13 5.76 -4.76
CA TRP A 216 8.21 6.48 -5.41
C TRP A 216 9.55 5.98 -4.90
N ALA A 217 10.58 6.08 -5.75
CA ALA A 217 11.98 6.00 -5.34
C ALA A 217 12.64 7.38 -5.35
N THR A 218 12.21 8.26 -6.27
CA THR A 218 12.79 9.59 -6.48
C THR A 218 11.71 10.69 -6.44
N TYR A 219 12.11 11.97 -6.36
CA TYR A 219 11.15 13.07 -6.48
C TYR A 219 10.55 13.17 -7.89
N ASP A 220 11.26 12.72 -8.93
CA ASP A 220 10.72 12.69 -10.30
C ASP A 220 9.54 11.71 -10.44
N ASP A 221 9.54 10.62 -9.66
CA ASP A 221 8.36 9.75 -9.57
C ASP A 221 7.18 10.48 -8.93
N LEU A 222 7.44 11.31 -7.92
CA LEU A 222 6.40 12.13 -7.28
C LEU A 222 5.88 13.23 -8.22
N ASP A 223 6.74 13.79 -9.08
CA ASP A 223 6.31 14.71 -10.13
C ASP A 223 5.39 14.02 -11.15
N ARG A 224 5.75 12.82 -11.59
CA ARG A 224 4.89 12.00 -12.48
C ARG A 224 3.55 11.68 -11.82
N TRP A 225 3.54 11.36 -10.53
CA TRP A 225 2.29 11.18 -9.78
C TRP A 225 1.49 12.47 -9.67
N ALA A 226 2.12 13.60 -9.37
CA ALA A 226 1.44 14.89 -9.31
C ALA A 226 0.79 15.24 -10.65
N ASP A 227 1.53 15.11 -11.76
CA ASP A 227 1.01 15.33 -13.11
C ASP A 227 -0.18 14.42 -13.42
N TYR A 228 -0.09 13.15 -13.03
CA TYR A 228 -1.16 12.18 -13.23
C TYR A 228 -2.42 12.51 -12.40
N ILE A 229 -2.24 12.87 -11.13
CA ILE A 229 -3.32 13.27 -10.22
C ILE A 229 -4.00 14.55 -10.73
N ASN A 230 -3.23 15.54 -11.16
CA ASN A 230 -3.74 16.80 -11.70
C ASN A 230 -4.47 16.59 -13.03
N ARG A 231 -3.87 15.84 -13.97
CA ARG A 231 -4.43 15.58 -15.30
C ARG A 231 -5.82 14.94 -15.25
N TYR A 232 -6.03 14.03 -14.31
CA TYR A 232 -7.27 13.27 -14.19
C TYR A 232 -8.13 13.67 -13.00
N SER A 233 -7.75 14.74 -12.28
CA SER A 233 -8.45 15.23 -11.08
C SER A 233 -8.75 14.10 -10.08
N ILE A 234 -7.73 13.30 -9.74
CA ILE A 234 -7.88 12.16 -8.84
C ILE A 234 -8.20 12.68 -7.42
N PRO A 235 -9.38 12.38 -6.86
CA PRO A 235 -9.86 13.01 -5.63
C PRO A 235 -9.33 12.31 -4.37
N VAL A 236 -8.90 11.06 -4.47
CA VAL A 236 -8.40 10.26 -3.36
C VAL A 236 -7.17 9.50 -3.82
N ILE A 237 -6.10 9.58 -3.05
CA ILE A 237 -4.91 8.75 -3.21
C ILE A 237 -4.59 8.05 -1.90
N SER A 238 -3.85 6.94 -1.98
CA SER A 238 -3.28 6.26 -0.83
C SER A 238 -1.77 6.33 -0.90
N THR A 239 -1.10 6.29 0.26
CA THR A 239 0.35 6.11 0.34
C THR A 239 0.77 5.59 1.70
N SER A 240 1.97 5.04 1.78
CA SER A 240 2.51 4.41 2.99
C SER A 240 3.81 5.07 3.43
N ILE A 241 3.90 5.37 4.73
CA ILE A 241 5.15 5.75 5.40
C ILE A 241 5.66 4.62 6.30
N GLN A 242 5.21 3.38 6.06
CA GLN A 242 5.68 2.20 6.79
C GLN A 242 7.15 1.95 6.49
N THR A 243 7.96 1.77 7.53
CA THR A 243 9.37 1.42 7.39
C THR A 243 9.56 -0.07 7.67
N VAL A 244 10.26 -0.78 6.76
CA VAL A 244 10.57 -2.21 6.91
C VAL A 244 11.45 -2.46 8.15
N HIS A 245 12.29 -1.49 8.51
CA HIS A 245 13.09 -1.51 9.73
C HIS A 245 12.42 -0.66 10.83
N GLN A 246 11.90 -1.33 11.86
CA GLN A 246 11.20 -0.70 12.99
C GLN A 246 12.12 0.09 13.94
N ASN A 247 13.45 -0.03 13.78
CA ASN A 247 14.45 0.45 14.76
C ASN A 247 15.27 1.68 14.32
N ALA A 248 15.08 2.21 13.12
CA ALA A 248 15.76 3.43 12.70
C ALA A 248 14.81 4.62 12.89
N SER A 249 14.91 5.26 14.06
CA SER A 249 13.90 6.11 14.70
C SER A 249 13.30 7.26 13.86
N ASN A 250 13.93 7.65 12.74
CA ASN A 250 13.48 8.77 11.90
C ASN A 250 13.24 8.45 10.41
N TYR A 251 13.36 7.20 9.94
CA TYR A 251 13.18 6.90 8.50
C TYR A 251 11.78 7.27 7.98
N TRP A 252 10.75 7.18 8.83
CA TRP A 252 9.39 7.60 8.46
C TRP A 252 9.31 9.09 8.09
N ARG A 253 10.21 9.95 8.61
CA ARG A 253 10.27 11.38 8.22
C ARG A 253 10.75 11.55 6.79
N LYS A 254 11.64 10.68 6.29
CA LYS A 254 12.07 10.69 4.88
C LYS A 254 10.87 10.44 3.96
N TYR A 255 10.07 9.42 4.26
CA TYR A 255 8.85 9.15 3.51
C TYR A 255 7.83 10.28 3.67
N LEU A 256 7.68 10.85 4.87
CA LEU A 256 6.81 12.00 5.10
C LEU A 256 7.21 13.21 4.25
N ASN A 257 8.50 13.50 4.10
CA ASN A 257 8.98 14.58 3.23
C ASN A 257 8.57 14.35 1.77
N GLY A 258 8.56 13.10 1.30
CA GLY A 258 8.00 12.74 0.00
C GLY A 258 6.49 13.01 -0.10
N VAL A 259 5.72 12.64 0.93
CA VAL A 259 4.29 12.95 0.99
C VAL A 259 4.05 14.46 0.99
N GLN A 260 4.82 15.24 1.76
CA GLN A 260 4.75 16.70 1.77
C GLN A 260 5.10 17.31 0.41
N TYR A 261 6.11 16.77 -0.26
CA TYR A 261 6.51 17.21 -1.60
C TYR A 261 5.35 17.03 -2.58
N LEU A 262 4.75 15.84 -2.62
CA LEU A 262 3.59 15.54 -3.47
C LEU A 262 2.39 16.43 -3.12
N ALA A 263 2.09 16.55 -1.83
CA ALA A 263 1.02 17.38 -1.30
C ALA A 263 1.09 18.85 -1.75
N ARG A 264 2.29 19.41 -1.96
CA ARG A 264 2.43 20.79 -2.48
C ARG A 264 2.12 20.92 -3.97
N LYS A 265 2.04 19.81 -4.70
CA LYS A 265 1.89 19.75 -6.16
C LYS A 265 0.56 19.21 -6.65
N ILE A 266 -0.28 18.70 -5.75
CA ILE A 266 -1.61 18.18 -6.05
C ILE A 266 -2.69 19.10 -5.48
N PRO A 267 -3.96 18.99 -5.93
CA PRO A 267 -5.04 19.83 -5.43
C PRO A 267 -5.24 19.65 -3.93
N ARG A 268 -5.66 20.73 -3.24
CA ARG A 268 -5.78 20.73 -1.77
C ARG A 268 -6.91 19.81 -1.29
N GLU A 269 -7.92 19.65 -2.12
CA GLU A 269 -9.09 18.80 -1.95
C GLU A 269 -8.79 17.31 -2.13
N THR A 270 -7.64 16.94 -2.70
CA THR A 270 -7.26 15.53 -2.82
C THR A 270 -7.04 14.95 -1.43
N VAL A 271 -7.87 13.95 -1.08
CA VAL A 271 -7.79 13.21 0.17
C VAL A 271 -6.61 12.25 0.11
N ILE A 272 -5.79 12.22 1.17
CA ILE A 272 -4.66 11.28 1.28
C ILE A 272 -4.97 10.25 2.37
N ILE A 273 -5.13 8.98 1.95
CA ILE A 273 -5.12 7.84 2.86
C ILE A 273 -3.66 7.55 3.22
N LEU A 274 -3.29 7.70 4.48
CA LEU A 274 -1.93 7.51 4.94
C LEU A 274 -1.80 6.26 5.83
N ALA A 275 -1.08 5.26 5.34
CA ALA A 275 -0.73 4.07 6.09
C ALA A 275 0.61 4.24 6.83
N GLY A 276 0.75 3.60 8.00
CA GLY A 276 2.02 3.54 8.72
C GLY A 276 2.25 4.60 9.81
N ALA A 277 1.28 5.49 10.04
CA ALA A 277 1.28 6.40 11.18
C ALA A 277 0.86 5.68 12.48
N GLY A 278 1.70 4.73 12.95
CA GLY A 278 1.36 3.78 14.00
C GLY A 278 1.36 4.32 15.45
N SER A 279 1.42 5.64 15.68
CA SER A 279 1.28 6.22 17.01
C SER A 279 0.55 7.56 16.94
N ILE A 280 -0.14 7.90 18.03
CA ILE A 280 -0.93 9.13 18.17
C ILE A 280 -0.04 10.36 18.01
N GLY A 281 1.15 10.36 18.64
CA GLY A 281 2.13 11.43 18.47
C GLY A 281 2.53 11.66 17.00
N LYS A 282 2.82 10.57 16.25
CA LYS A 282 3.12 10.68 14.81
C LYS A 282 1.95 11.26 14.03
N ILE A 283 0.72 10.81 14.30
CA ILE A 283 -0.49 11.32 13.65
C ILE A 283 -0.65 12.83 13.89
N LYS A 284 -0.52 13.29 15.14
CA LYS A 284 -0.61 14.71 15.47
C LYS A 284 0.43 15.55 14.72
N THR A 285 1.68 15.09 14.70
CA THR A 285 2.75 15.75 13.92
C THR A 285 2.38 15.83 12.44
N ILE A 286 1.95 14.73 11.83
CA ILE A 286 1.62 14.68 10.41
C ILE A 286 0.44 15.62 10.06
N ARG A 287 -0.61 15.68 10.91
CA ARG A 287 -1.76 16.59 10.70
C ARG A 287 -1.35 18.07 10.70
N ILE A 288 -0.33 18.43 11.47
CA ILE A 288 0.19 19.81 11.49
C ILE A 288 1.01 20.10 10.23
N GLU A 289 1.76 19.11 9.76
CA GLU A 289 2.72 19.27 8.66
C GLU A 289 2.09 19.12 7.25
N ILE A 290 0.94 18.45 7.11
CA ILE A 290 0.24 18.26 5.82
C ILE A 290 -1.12 18.98 5.84
N ARG A 291 -1.37 19.79 4.80
CA ARG A 291 -2.57 20.64 4.70
C ARG A 291 -3.80 19.96 4.08
N GLN A 292 -3.60 18.84 3.38
CA GLN A 292 -4.65 18.03 2.78
C GLN A 292 -5.52 17.38 3.85
N GLN A 293 -6.73 16.99 3.46
CA GLN A 293 -7.53 16.10 4.28
C GLN A 293 -6.85 14.72 4.36
N LEU A 294 -6.50 14.30 5.57
CA LEU A 294 -5.83 13.03 5.85
C LEU A 294 -6.80 12.00 6.40
N VAL A 295 -6.68 10.76 5.93
CA VAL A 295 -7.34 9.59 6.48
C VAL A 295 -6.30 8.58 6.94
N PHE A 296 -6.21 8.30 8.24
CA PHE A 296 -5.19 7.40 8.75
C PHE A 296 -5.63 5.93 8.68
N LEU A 297 -4.95 5.13 7.85
CA LEU A 297 -5.13 3.69 7.81
C LEU A 297 -4.25 3.03 8.87
N THR A 298 -4.87 2.42 9.89
CA THR A 298 -4.12 1.87 11.03
C THR A 298 -4.69 0.57 11.56
N THR A 299 -3.80 -0.36 11.90
CA THR A 299 -4.11 -1.62 12.59
C THR A 299 -3.89 -1.54 14.10
N GLN A 300 -3.42 -0.40 14.63
CA GLN A 300 -3.00 -0.28 16.04
C GLN A 300 -4.09 -0.63 17.06
N PRO A 301 -5.32 -0.04 16.98
CA PRO A 301 -6.38 -0.38 17.93
C PRO A 301 -6.67 -1.88 17.98
N PHE A 302 -6.64 -2.53 16.80
CA PHE A 302 -6.85 -3.96 16.65
C PHE A 302 -5.70 -4.78 17.24
N LEU A 303 -4.45 -4.44 16.91
CA LEU A 303 -3.28 -5.17 17.40
C LEU A 303 -3.12 -5.09 18.92
N LEU A 304 -3.40 -3.93 19.53
CA LEU A 304 -3.38 -3.76 20.97
C LEU A 304 -4.50 -4.56 21.64
N ALA A 305 -5.71 -4.51 21.07
CA ALA A 305 -6.82 -5.30 21.58
C ALA A 305 -6.52 -6.80 21.55
N ARG A 306 -5.95 -7.33 20.46
CA ARG A 306 -5.53 -8.74 20.37
C ARG A 306 -4.40 -9.13 21.35
N LYS A 307 -3.68 -8.16 21.90
CA LYS A 307 -2.70 -8.33 22.98
C LYS A 307 -3.29 -8.11 24.37
N GLY A 308 -4.61 -7.90 24.49
CA GLY A 308 -5.29 -7.58 25.74
C GLY A 308 -4.90 -6.22 26.31
N ARG A 309 -4.53 -5.25 25.46
CA ARG A 309 -4.04 -3.94 25.85
C ARG A 309 -4.95 -2.81 25.38
N LEU A 310 -5.01 -1.78 26.21
CA LEU A 310 -5.61 -0.48 25.90
C LEU A 310 -4.72 0.32 24.95
N ILE A 311 -5.23 1.43 24.41
CA ILE A 311 -4.49 2.31 23.50
C ILE A 311 -3.22 2.91 24.15
N ASN A 312 -3.29 3.16 25.46
CA ASN A 312 -2.17 3.59 26.30
C ASN A 312 -1.18 2.45 26.64
N ARG A 313 -1.39 1.25 26.06
CA ARG A 313 -0.59 0.02 26.21
C ARG A 313 -0.67 -0.67 27.57
N GLN A 314 -1.46 -0.18 28.52
CA GLN A 314 -1.76 -0.90 29.75
C GLN A 314 -2.61 -2.14 29.45
N LEU A 315 -2.55 -3.14 30.34
CA LEU A 315 -3.42 -4.31 30.23
C LEU A 315 -4.86 -3.90 30.53
N ALA A 316 -5.81 -4.38 29.73
CA ALA A 316 -7.23 -4.20 30.01
C ALA A 316 -7.61 -5.03 31.26
N VAL A 317 -8.48 -4.47 32.11
CA VAL A 317 -8.98 -5.12 33.32
C VAL A 317 -10.23 -5.93 32.98
N GLY A 318 -10.34 -7.16 33.51
CA GLY A 318 -11.53 -8.00 33.39
C GLY A 318 -11.51 -9.03 32.25
N PRO A 319 -12.67 -9.66 31.95
CA PRO A 319 -12.80 -10.70 30.93
C PRO A 319 -12.43 -10.20 29.53
N ARG A 320 -11.67 -11.01 28.78
CA ARG A 320 -11.12 -10.62 27.48
C ARG A 320 -12.09 -10.88 26.33
N ASN A 321 -12.98 -9.94 26.04
CA ASN A 321 -13.60 -9.83 24.72
C ASN A 321 -12.74 -8.89 23.85
N TYR A 322 -11.94 -9.49 22.96
CA TYR A 322 -11.00 -8.73 22.14
C TYR A 322 -11.66 -7.84 21.07
N ASP A 323 -12.89 -8.13 20.66
CA ASP A 323 -13.61 -7.29 19.69
C ASP A 323 -14.19 -6.05 20.37
N ARG A 324 -14.76 -6.22 21.57
CA ARG A 324 -15.16 -5.09 22.42
C ARG A 324 -13.97 -4.20 22.75
N LEU A 325 -12.84 -4.78 23.17
CA LEU A 325 -11.63 -4.03 23.46
C LEU A 325 -11.07 -3.30 22.22
N PHE A 326 -11.26 -3.85 21.01
CA PHE A 326 -10.92 -3.14 19.77
C PHE A 326 -11.77 -1.90 19.57
N LEU A 327 -13.10 -1.99 19.78
CA LEU A 327 -13.99 -0.83 19.66
C LEU A 327 -13.67 0.24 20.71
N GLU A 328 -13.39 -0.16 21.95
CA GLU A 328 -12.95 0.74 23.02
C GLU A 328 -11.63 1.45 22.65
N ASN A 329 -10.65 0.71 22.14
CA ASN A 329 -9.40 1.27 21.66
C ASN A 329 -9.58 2.19 20.46
N LEU A 330 -10.47 1.85 19.53
CA LEU A 330 -10.75 2.66 18.35
C LEU A 330 -11.37 4.00 18.74
N GLU A 331 -12.31 3.98 19.68
CA GLU A 331 -12.96 5.19 20.19
C GLU A 331 -11.98 6.07 20.97
N ALA A 332 -11.17 5.49 21.85
CA ALA A 332 -10.12 6.20 22.55
C ALA A 332 -9.11 6.82 21.56
N PHE A 333 -8.68 6.06 20.55
CA PHE A 333 -7.77 6.55 19.53
C PHE A 333 -8.35 7.71 18.73
N ARG A 334 -9.63 7.65 18.34
CA ARG A 334 -10.34 8.76 17.66
C ARG A 334 -10.31 10.03 18.50
N LYS A 335 -10.65 9.94 19.79
CA LYS A 335 -10.64 11.08 20.71
C LYS A 335 -9.26 11.71 20.87
N GLU A 336 -8.20 10.91 20.81
CA GLU A 336 -6.85 11.42 20.97
C GLU A 336 -6.27 12.05 19.69
N ILE A 337 -6.73 11.66 18.50
CA ILE A 337 -6.20 12.17 17.22
C ILE A 337 -6.99 13.34 16.64
N LEU A 338 -8.27 13.48 16.99
CA LEU A 338 -9.12 14.60 16.61
C LEU A 338 -8.69 15.85 17.36
#